data_AF-A0A6P0XG96-F1
#
_entry.id   AF-A0A6P0XG96-F1
#
_cell.length_a   1.000
_cell.length_b   1.000
_cell.length_c   1.000
_cell.angle_alpha   90.00
_cell.angle_beta   90.00
_cell.angle_gamma   90.00
#
_symmetry.space_group_name_H-M   'P 1'
#
loop_
_entity.id
_entity.type
_entity.pdbx_description
1 polymer ?
#
loop_
_entity_poly.entity_id
_entity_poly.type
_entity_poly.pdbx_seq_one_letter_code
_entity_poly.pdbx_strand_id
1 'polypeptide(L)' 'RLGITQENAELLLSMIRQAAIEGEVVQQARTDFGQQFKVDWTIPNQEGMQLRTIWEVTSTNANPRLISAFIR' A
#
# COMPACT_ATOMS: atom_id res chain seq x y z
N ARG A 1 0.88 16.66 -1.11
CA ARG A 1 1.27 15.87 0.10
C ARG A 1 0.29 14.71 0.18
N LEU A 2 0.72 13.47 -0.06
CA LEU A 2 -0.12 12.29 0.17
C LEU A 2 -0.24 12.15 1.70
N GLY A 3 -1.35 12.62 2.27
CA GLY A 3 -1.53 12.92 3.69
C GLY A 3 -1.66 11.72 4.61
N ILE A 4 -0.71 10.78 4.59
CA ILE A 4 -0.72 9.59 5.45
C ILE A 4 0.40 9.67 6.51
N THR A 5 0.03 9.58 7.79
CA THR A 5 0.82 9.67 9.04
C THR A 5 0.50 8.47 9.95
N GLN A 6 1.23 8.26 11.06
CA GLN A 6 0.96 7.14 11.99
C GLN A 6 -0.46 7.15 12.58
N GLU A 7 -0.99 8.35 12.84
CA GLU A 7 -2.34 8.56 13.35
C GLU A 7 -3.42 8.08 12.39
N ASN A 8 -3.09 7.98 11.09
CA ASN A 8 -3.96 7.43 10.06
C ASN A 8 -3.34 6.19 9.39
N ALA A 9 -2.35 5.55 10.03
CA ALA A 9 -1.83 4.26 9.57
C ALA A 9 -2.90 3.16 9.66
N GLU A 10 -3.81 3.26 10.62
CA GLU A 10 -5.05 2.46 10.70
C GLU A 10 -5.97 2.72 9.49
N LEU A 11 -6.02 3.96 8.99
CA LEU A 11 -6.76 4.33 7.78
C LEU A 11 -6.07 3.79 6.53
N LEU A 12 -4.74 3.85 6.44
CA LEU A 12 -4.01 3.18 5.38
C LEU A 12 -4.25 1.67 5.44
N LEU A 13 -4.19 1.07 6.62
CA LEU A 13 -4.48 -0.34 6.83
C LEU A 13 -5.92 -0.69 6.46
N SER A 14 -6.88 0.19 6.74
CA SER A 14 -8.28 -0.01 6.35
C SER A 14 -8.48 0.17 4.85
N MET A 15 -7.81 1.12 4.20
CA MET A 15 -7.80 1.28 2.74
C MET A 15 -7.14 0.09 2.05
N ILE A 16 -6.05 -0.43 2.61
CA ILE A 16 -5.42 -1.68 2.18
C ILE A 16 -6.41 -2.83 2.39
N ARG A 17 -7.03 -3.00 3.57
CA ARG A 17 -8.01 -4.07 3.81
C ARG A 17 -9.23 -3.97 2.89
N GLN A 18 -9.72 -2.76 2.63
CA GLN A 18 -10.80 -2.48 1.71
C GLN A 18 -10.40 -2.91 0.30
N ALA A 19 -9.22 -2.49 -0.16
CA ALA A 19 -8.61 -2.95 -1.39
C ALA A 19 -8.52 -4.49 -1.40
N ALA A 20 -8.13 -5.15 -0.30
CA ALA A 20 -8.07 -6.62 -0.21
C ALA A 20 -9.43 -7.29 -0.42
N ILE A 21 -10.49 -6.73 0.16
CA ILE A 21 -11.88 -7.20 0.02
C ILE A 21 -12.37 -7.00 -1.42
N GLU A 22 -11.94 -5.90 -2.05
CA GLU A 22 -12.20 -5.60 -3.47
C GLU A 22 -11.29 -6.42 -4.42
N GLY A 23 -10.36 -7.23 -3.88
CA GLY A 23 -9.45 -8.11 -4.62
C GLY A 23 -8.09 -7.50 -5.00
N GLU A 24 -7.79 -6.31 -4.49
CA GLU A 24 -6.68 -5.43 -4.86
C GLU A 24 -5.42 -5.55 -3.96
N VAL A 25 -5.49 -6.21 -2.78
CA VAL A 25 -4.28 -6.49 -1.97
C VAL A 25 -3.73 -7.85 -2.29
N VAL A 26 -2.47 -7.84 -2.75
CA VAL A 26 -1.85 -9.04 -3.27
C VAL A 26 -1.00 -9.72 -2.21
N GLN A 27 -0.18 -8.99 -1.43
CA GLN A 27 0.73 -9.61 -0.45
C GLN A 27 1.07 -8.69 0.73
N GLN A 28 1.36 -9.31 1.88
CA GLN A 28 1.97 -8.68 3.05
C GLN A 28 3.23 -9.46 3.43
N ALA A 29 4.30 -8.74 3.77
CA ALA A 29 5.56 -9.35 4.20
C ALA A 29 6.18 -8.56 5.36
N ARG A 30 6.60 -9.26 6.40
CA ARG A 30 7.36 -8.65 7.49
C ARG A 30 8.84 -8.71 7.13
N THR A 31 9.52 -7.58 7.23
CA THR A 31 10.96 -7.44 7.01
C THR A 31 11.63 -6.97 8.30
N ASP A 32 12.96 -7.02 8.34
CA ASP A 32 13.74 -6.47 9.46
C ASP A 32 13.54 -4.96 9.64
N PHE A 33 13.07 -4.26 8.59
CA PHE A 33 12.87 -2.81 8.58
C PHE A 33 11.44 -2.40 8.95
N GLY A 34 10.48 -3.32 8.85
CA GLY A 34 9.08 -3.02 9.11
C GLY A 34 8.12 -3.94 8.36
N GLN A 35 6.86 -3.55 8.35
CA GLN A 35 5.82 -4.27 7.62
C GLN A 35 5.70 -3.71 6.21
N GLN A 36 5.83 -4.58 5.21
CA GLN A 36 5.60 -4.25 3.81
C GLN A 36 4.21 -4.67 3.36
N PHE A 37 3.61 -3.82 2.52
CA PHE A 37 2.29 -3.99 1.93
C PHE A 37 2.37 -3.80 0.43
N LYS A 38 1.87 -4.78 -0.33
CA LYS A 38 1.81 -4.73 -1.79
C LYS A 38 0.36 -4.64 -2.23
N VAL A 39 0.05 -3.57 -2.94
CA VAL A 39 -1.31 -3.24 -3.40
C VAL A 39 -1.31 -3.06 -4.91
N ASP A 40 -2.30 -3.65 -5.57
CA ASP A 40 -2.54 -3.49 -7.01
C ASP A 40 -3.83 -2.73 -7.24
N TRP A 41 -3.69 -1.51 -7.72
CA TRP A 41 -4.79 -0.61 -8.04
C TRP A 41 -5.20 -0.81 -9.48
N THR A 42 -6.51 -0.92 -9.70
CA THR A 42 -7.08 -0.86 -11.05
C THR A 42 -7.01 0.60 -11.53
N ILE A 43 -6.52 0.83 -12.76
CA ILE A 43 -6.51 2.17 -13.34
C ILE A 43 -7.81 2.37 -14.12
N PRO A 44 -8.67 3.33 -13.74
CA PRO A 44 -9.92 3.59 -14.45
C PRO A 44 -9.66 3.89 -15.93
N ASN A 45 -10.50 3.33 -16.81
CA ASN A 45 -10.42 3.54 -18.26
C ASN A 45 -9.11 3.05 -18.91
N GLN A 46 -8.36 2.16 -18.26
CA GLN A 46 -7.17 1.50 -18.81
C GLN A 46 -7.30 -0.01 -18.60
N GLU A 47 -8.02 -0.68 -19.51
CA GLU A 47 -8.23 -2.13 -19.43
C GLU A 47 -6.90 -2.89 -19.47
N GLY A 48 -6.74 -3.83 -18.55
CA GLY A 48 -5.54 -4.68 -18.46
C GLY A 48 -4.32 -4.03 -17.81
N MET A 49 -4.38 -2.74 -17.45
CA MET A 49 -3.27 -2.03 -16.81
C MET A 49 -3.53 -1.86 -15.31
N GLN A 50 -2.54 -2.21 -14.49
CA GLN A 50 -2.65 -2.07 -13.03
C GLN A 50 -1.46 -1.29 -12.48
N LEU A 51 -1.72 -0.40 -11.53
CA LEU A 51 -0.65 0.24 -10.76
C LEU A 51 -0.34 -0.64 -9.56
N ARG A 52 0.90 -1.07 -9.41
CA ARG A 52 1.37 -1.78 -8.23
C ARG A 52 2.15 -0.82 -7.34
N THR A 53 1.75 -0.69 -6.08
CA THR A 53 2.51 0.05 -5.06
C THR A 53 2.98 -0.87 -3.93
N ILE A 54 4.18 -0.59 -3.43
CA ILE A 54 4.77 -1.25 -2.27
C ILE A 54 5.03 -0.19 -1.21
N TRP A 55 4.45 -0.38 -0.03
CA TRP A 55 4.58 0.51 1.11
C TRP A 55 5.29 -0.20 2.25
N GLU A 56 6.09 0.54 2.99
CA GLU A 56 6.74 0.08 4.21
C GLU A 56 6.30 0.96 5.39
N VAL A 57 5.90 0.30 6.47
CA VAL A 57 5.60 0.94 7.76
C VAL A 57 6.58 0.40 8.79
N THR A 58 7.40 1.29 9.34
CA THR A 58 8.44 0.97 10.32
C THR A 58 7.96 1.32 11.73
N SER A 59 8.55 0.71 12.77
CA SER A 59 8.25 1.07 14.16
C SER A 59 8.93 2.38 14.61
N THR A 60 9.96 2.83 13.89
CA THR A 60 10.81 3.97 14.27
C THR A 60 10.50 5.24 13.49
N ASN A 61 9.79 5.14 12.37
CA ASN A 61 9.30 6.27 11.60
C ASN A 61 7.78 6.13 11.38
N ALA A 62 7.06 7.10 11.95
CA ALA A 62 5.61 7.21 11.95
C ALA A 62 4.99 7.33 10.54
N ASN A 63 5.75 7.75 9.53
CA ASN A 63 5.21 7.98 8.19
C ASN A 63 5.42 6.75 7.30
N PRO A 64 4.35 6.16 6.72
CA PRO A 64 4.47 5.12 5.71
C PRO A 64 5.33 5.60 4.55
N ARG A 65 6.26 4.75 4.09
CA ARG A 65 7.17 5.07 3.00
C ARG A 65 6.77 4.30 1.76
N LEU A 66 6.59 5.00 0.65
CA LEU A 66 6.46 4.37 -0.66
C LEU A 66 7.83 3.82 -1.06
N ILE A 67 7.95 2.51 -1.17
CA ILE A 67 9.16 1.81 -1.59
C ILE A 67 9.21 1.69 -3.11
N SER A 68 8.07 1.37 -3.73
CA SER A 68 7.98 1.21 -5.19
C SER A 68 6.59 1.53 -5.69
N ALA A 69 6.50 2.06 -6.91
CA ALA A 69 5.28 2.21 -7.68
C ALA A 69 5.59 1.95 -9.15
N PHE A 70 4.88 1.01 -9.78
CA PHE A 70 5.08 0.69 -11.19
C PHE A 70 3.80 0.16 -11.83
N ILE A 71 3.72 0.33 -13.16
CA ILE A 71 2.63 -0.19 -13.97
C ILE A 71 2.92 -1.65 -14.35
N ARG A 72 1.91 -2.51 -14.28
CA ARG A 72 1.94 -3.90 -14.77
C ARG A 72 0.83 -4.16 -15.76
#